data_AF-A0A151JZ67-F1
#
_entry.id   AF-A0A151JZ67-F1
#
_cell.length_a   1.000
_cell.length_b   1.000
_cell.length_c   1.000
_cell.angle_alpha   90.00
_cell.angle_beta   90.00
_cell.angle_gamma   90.00
#
_symmetry.space_group_name_H-M   'P 1'
#
loop_
_entity.id
_entity.type
_entity.pdbx_description
1 polymer ?
#
loop_
_entity_poly.entity_id
_entity_poly.type
_entity_poly.pdbx_seq_one_letter_code
_entity_poly.pdbx_strand_id
1 'polypeptide(L)'
;EIRLALHAVRISSSPGLDGINRFIKALPGEILSCLLSLLNLIFSSSIFPAQWSHSIVHLISKPHSAGYRPISLTSCILKLREHMILNLLAL
;
A
#
# COMPACT_ATOMS: atom_id res chain seq x y z
N GLU A 1 -8.29 3.60 12.86
CA GLU A 1 -7.16 3.89 11.94
C GLU A 1 -7.10 2.93 10.74
N ILE A 2 -6.66 1.68 10.89
CA ILE A 2 -6.47 0.76 9.75
C ILE A 2 -7.76 0.51 8.95
N ARG A 3 -8.91 0.41 9.63
CA ARG A 3 -10.22 0.22 8.99
C ARG A 3 -10.60 1.39 8.08
N LEU A 4 -10.30 2.63 8.49
CA LEU A 4 -10.54 3.81 7.67
C LEU A 4 -9.64 3.80 6.43
N ALA A 5 -8.36 3.47 6.60
CA ALA A 5 -7.40 3.37 5.50
C ALA A 5 -7.76 2.25 4.50
N LEU A 6 -8.34 1.13 4.96
CA LEU A 6 -8.81 0.05 4.10
C LEU A 6 -9.88 0.49 3.10
N HIS A 7 -10.72 1.49 3.41
CA HIS A 7 -11.72 1.98 2.45
C HIS A 7 -11.07 2.56 1.19
N ALA A 8 -9.92 3.23 1.33
CA ALA A 8 -9.19 3.82 0.22
C ALA A 8 -8.37 2.81 -0.61
N VAL A 9 -8.14 1.58 -0.11
CA VAL A 9 -7.46 0.53 -0.87
C VAL A 9 -8.33 0.03 -2.03
N ARG A 10 -7.79 0.03 -3.26
CA ARG A 10 -8.49 -0.45 -4.46
C ARG A 10 -8.12 -1.91 -4.78
N ILE A 11 -9.00 -2.85 -4.44
CA ILE A 11 -8.80 -4.31 -4.61
C ILE A 11 -8.73 -4.79 -6.06
N SER A 12 -9.21 -4.00 -7.01
CA SER A 12 -9.17 -4.30 -8.46
C SER A 12 -7.90 -3.80 -9.16
N SER A 13 -7.00 -3.14 -8.42
CA SER A 13 -5.71 -2.70 -8.98
C SER A 13 -4.69 -3.84 -9.07
N SER A 14 -3.62 -3.66 -9.84
CA SER A 14 -2.53 -4.63 -9.87
C SER A 14 -1.77 -4.63 -8.53
N PRO A 15 -1.40 -5.81 -8.00
CA PRO A 15 -0.60 -5.90 -6.79
C PRO A 15 0.83 -5.42 -7.03
N GLY A 16 1.53 -5.08 -5.94
CA GLY A 16 2.99 -4.94 -5.96
C GLY A 16 3.67 -6.32 -5.89
N LEU A 17 4.98 -6.33 -5.58
CA LEU A 17 5.77 -7.56 -5.42
C LEU A 17 5.24 -8.50 -4.32
N ASP A 18 4.43 -7.99 -3.39
CA ASP A 18 3.85 -8.77 -2.31
C ASP A 18 2.65 -9.65 -2.74
N GLY A 19 1.98 -9.34 -3.85
CA GLY A 19 0.81 -10.09 -4.32
C GLY A 19 -0.47 -9.93 -3.46
N ILE A 20 -0.49 -9.04 -2.46
CA ILE A 20 -1.49 -9.10 -1.35
C ILE A 20 -2.85 -8.46 -1.68
N ASN A 21 -3.00 -7.72 -2.79
CA ASN A 21 -4.10 -6.76 -2.99
C ASN A 21 -5.53 -7.27 -2.66
N ARG A 22 -5.95 -8.42 -3.20
CA ARG A 22 -7.37 -8.83 -3.14
C ARG A 22 -7.87 -9.18 -1.75
N PHE A 23 -7.02 -9.71 -0.88
CA PHE A 23 -7.48 -10.34 0.37
C PHE A 23 -7.37 -9.42 1.59
N ILE A 24 -6.72 -8.25 1.45
CA ILE A 24 -6.47 -7.36 2.60
C ILE A 24 -7.76 -6.81 3.23
N LYS A 25 -8.82 -6.63 2.43
CA LYS A 25 -10.16 -6.25 2.91
C LYS A 25 -10.95 -7.39 3.52
N ALA A 26 -10.55 -8.64 3.24
CA ALA A 26 -11.19 -9.86 3.73
C ALA A 26 -10.51 -10.42 4.99
N LEU A 27 -9.47 -9.77 5.50
CA LEU A 27 -8.77 -10.20 6.70
C LEU A 27 -9.72 -10.16 7.93
N PRO A 28 -9.72 -11.21 8.77
CA PRO A 28 -10.44 -11.21 10.04
C PRO A 28 -10.03 -10.05 10.95
N GLY A 29 -10.92 -9.67 11.88
CA GLY A 29 -10.67 -8.54 12.77
C GLY A 29 -9.42 -8.71 13.62
N GLU A 30 -9.13 -9.93 14.05
CA GLU A 30 -7.96 -10.31 14.84
C GLU A 30 -6.66 -10.11 14.05
N ILE A 31 -6.66 -10.52 12.78
CA ILE A 31 -5.51 -10.35 11.87
C ILE A 31 -5.30 -8.87 11.55
N LEU A 32 -6.38 -8.10 11.36
CA LEU A 32 -6.29 -6.64 11.17
C LEU A 32 -5.71 -5.93 12.39
N SER A 33 -6.07 -6.36 13.61
CA SER A 33 -5.51 -5.82 14.86
C SER A 33 -4.02 -6.16 15.01
N CYS A 34 -3.63 -7.38 14.66
CA CYS A 34 -2.23 -7.79 14.62
C CYS A 34 -1.44 -6.97 13.60
N LEU A 35 -1.96 -6.82 12.38
CA LEU A 35 -1.35 -6.01 11.32
C LEU A 35 -1.21 -4.55 11.73
N LEU A 36 -2.24 -3.96 12.34
CA LEU A 36 -2.19 -2.60 12.88
C LEU A 36 -1.06 -2.44 13.90
N SER A 37 -0.94 -3.38 14.83
CA SER A 37 0.10 -3.36 15.86
C SER A 37 1.49 -3.43 15.23
N LEU A 38 1.68 -4.30 14.24
CA LEU A 38 2.93 -4.44 13.49
C LEU A 38 3.27 -3.18 12.69
N LEU A 39 2.29 -2.58 12.01
CA LEU A 39 2.48 -1.34 11.26
C LEU A 39 2.86 -0.16 12.16
N ASN A 40 2.26 -0.09 13.36
CA ASN A 40 2.60 0.93 14.35
C ASN A 40 3.99 0.71 14.94
N LEU A 41 4.40 -0.54 15.17
CA LEU A 41 5.76 -0.88 15.62
C LEU A 41 6.82 -0.51 14.57
N ILE A 42 6.58 -0.84 13.29
CA ILE A 42 7.48 -0.46 12.19
C ILE A 42 7.64 1.06 12.15
N PHE A 43 6.53 1.80 12.29
CA PHE A 43 6.57 3.26 12.26
C PHE A 43 7.29 3.88 13.46
N SER A 44 7.03 3.38 14.68
CA SER A 44 7.68 3.92 15.89
C SER A 44 9.16 3.59 15.96
N SER A 45 9.57 2.42 15.44
CA SER A 45 10.98 2.00 15.38
C SER A 45 11.78 2.70 14.29
N SER A 46 11.12 3.33 13.30
CA SER A 46 11.76 3.89 12.10
C SER A 46 12.56 2.85 11.29
N ILE A 47 12.29 1.55 11.48
CA ILE A 47 12.93 0.44 10.77
C ILE A 47 11.92 -0.14 9.79
N PHE A 48 12.10 0.19 8.50
CA PHE A 48 11.20 -0.24 7.45
C PHE A 48 11.68 -1.52 6.76
N PRO A 49 10.77 -2.42 6.34
CA PRO A 49 11.15 -3.57 5.53
C PRO A 49 11.85 -3.12 4.24
N ALA A 50 13.01 -3.70 3.94
CA ALA A 50 13.75 -3.38 2.71
C ALA A 50 12.90 -3.59 1.43
N GLN A 51 11.96 -4.54 1.48
CA GLN A 51 11.01 -4.80 0.40
C GLN A 51 10.11 -3.61 0.07
N TRP A 52 9.86 -2.71 1.03
CA TRP A 52 9.03 -1.51 0.79
C TRP A 52 9.74 -0.47 -0.08
N SER A 53 11.07 -0.54 -0.19
CA SER A 53 11.85 0.29 -1.12
C SER A 53 11.85 -0.25 -2.55
N HIS A 54 11.25 -1.42 -2.79
CA HIS A 54 11.16 -2.03 -4.13
C HIS A 54 9.77 -1.84 -4.73
N SER A 55 9.72 -1.68 -6.06
CA SER A 55 8.47 -1.60 -6.82
C SER A 55 8.62 -2.19 -8.20
N ILE A 56 7.52 -2.67 -8.78
CA ILE A 56 7.47 -3.04 -10.20
C ILE A 56 7.19 -1.78 -10.99
N VAL A 57 8.07 -1.42 -11.91
CA VAL A 57 7.87 -0.28 -12.81
C VAL A 57 7.22 -0.77 -14.10
N HIS A 58 6.04 -0.26 -14.41
CA HIS A 58 5.36 -0.50 -15.67
C HIS A 58 5.31 0.78 -16.51
N LEU A 59 5.64 0.67 -17.79
CA LEU A 59 5.65 1.80 -18.71
C LEU A 59 4.33 1.86 -19.49
N ILE A 60 3.53 2.89 -19.25
CA ILE A 60 2.28 3.11 -19.96
C ILE A 60 2.52 4.09 -21.12
N SER A 61 2.15 3.71 -22.34
CA SER A 61 2.29 4.60 -23.50
C SER A 61 1.40 5.84 -23.38
N LYS A 62 1.89 7.00 -23.84
CA LYS A 62 1.08 8.21 -23.96
C LYS A 62 0.13 8.09 -25.16
N PRO A 63 -1.15 8.51 -25.04
CA PRO A 63 -2.14 8.27 -26.09
C PRO A 63 -1.94 9.13 -27.36
N HIS A 64 -1.29 10.29 -27.27
CA HIS A 64 -1.20 11.26 -28.38
C HIS A 64 0.19 11.88 -28.55
N SER A 65 1.24 11.28 -27.98
CA SER A 65 2.62 11.76 -28.12
C SER A 65 3.62 10.63 -27.94
N ALA A 66 4.84 10.83 -28.42
CA ALA A 66 5.94 9.92 -28.16
C ALA A 66 6.28 9.88 -26.65
N GLY A 67 6.65 8.70 -26.16
CA GLY A 67 7.14 8.47 -24.81
C GLY A 67 6.16 7.76 -23.88
N TYR A 68 6.63 7.49 -22.66
CA TYR A 68 5.95 6.66 -21.68
C TYR A 68 5.67 7.42 -20.37
N ARG A 69 4.72 6.92 -19.60
CA ARG A 69 4.47 7.27 -18.21
C ARG A 69 4.88 6.08 -17.35
N PRO A 70 6.00 6.14 -16.62
CA PRO A 70 6.33 5.11 -15.65
C PRO A 70 5.30 5.17 -14.51
N ILE A 71 4.78 4.01 -14.13
CA ILE A 71 4.01 3.83 -12.89
C ILE A 71 4.72 2.80 -12.01
N SER A 72 4.73 3.05 -10.71
CA SER A 72 5.34 2.16 -9.73
C SER A 72 4.25 1.39 -8.98
N LEU A 73 4.25 0.07 -9.09
CA LEU A 73 3.41 -0.81 -8.29
C LEU A 73 4.16 -1.15 -7.00
N THR A 74 3.86 -0.39 -5.95
CA THR A 74 4.41 -0.58 -4.60
C THR A 74 3.63 -1.64 -3.82
N SER A 75 4.20 -2.10 -2.71
CA SER A 75 3.56 -3.04 -1.78
C SER A 75 2.17 -2.53 -1.34
N CYS A 76 1.19 -3.43 -1.32
CA CYS A 76 -0.14 -3.17 -0.79
C CYS A 76 -0.13 -2.83 0.70
N ILE A 77 0.76 -3.46 1.48
CA ILE A 77 0.94 -3.15 2.91
C ILE A 77 1.52 -1.74 3.09
N LEU A 78 2.53 -1.38 2.28
CA LEU A 78 3.09 -0.01 2.29
C LEU A 78 2.02 1.02 1.98
N LYS A 79 1.24 0.84 0.89
CA LYS A 79 0.14 1.74 0.53
C LYS A 79 -0.90 1.89 1.63
N LEU A 80 -1.24 0.80 2.33
CA LEU A 80 -2.14 0.85 3.46
C LEU A 80 -1.57 1.73 4.58
N ARG A 81 -0.27 1.61 4.88
CA ARG A 81 0.39 2.45 5.89
C ARG A 81 0.42 3.93 5.47
N GLU A 82 0.73 4.22 4.20
CA GLU A 82 0.70 5.59 3.66
C GLU A 82 -0.68 6.21 3.84
N HIS A 83 -1.76 5.48 3.53
CA HIS A 83 -3.13 5.95 3.76
C HIS A 83 -3.46 6.18 5.22
N MET A 84 -2.97 5.33 6.14
CA MET A 84 -3.14 5.58 7.57
C MET A 84 -2.47 6.90 7.99
N ILE A 85 -1.25 7.17 7.51
CA ILE A 85 -0.52 8.41 7.81
C ILE A 85 -1.24 9.62 7.22
N LEU A 86 -1.69 9.54 5.96
CA LEU A 86 -2.45 10.60 5.32
C LEU A 86 -3.72 10.95 6.10
N ASN A 87 -4.44 9.94 6.60
CA ASN A 87 -5.62 10.16 7.43
C ASN A 87 -5.30 10.85 8.77
N LEU A 88 -4.11 10.61 9.34
CA LEU A 88 -3.66 11.29 10.56
C LEU A 88 -3.28 12.75 10.30
N LEU A 89 -2.68 13.04 9.14
CA LEU A 89 -2.27 14.40 8.75
C LEU A 89 -3.43 15.27 8.25
N ALA A 90 -4.54 14.66 7.84
CA ALA A 90 -5.73 15.34 7.35
C ALA A 90 -6.72 15.75 8.46
N LEU A 91 -6.39 15.44 9.72
CA LEU A 91 -7.08 15.88 10.94
C LEU A 91 -6.42 17.13 11.51
#